data_AF-A8BSQ0-F1
#
_entry.id   AF-A8BSQ0-F1
#
_cell.length_a   1.000
_cell.length_b   1.000
_cell.length_c   1.000
_cell.angle_alpha   90.00
_cell.angle_beta   90.00
_cell.angle_gamma   90.00
#
_symmetry.space_group_name_H-M   'P 1'
#
loop_
_entity.id
_entity.type
_entity.pdbx_description
1 polymer ?
#
loop_
_entity_poly.entity_id
_entity_poly.type
_entity_poly.pdbx_seq_one_letter_code
_entity_poly.pdbx_strand_id
1 'polypeptide(L)'
;MSKTEDLLAELFTAYTYEGDLARMEWIFAKAIFPLQKYSFEVPPVHIAVANGNVNTLDYLFEKGFNFNVADPAIHGGTVVHRCAASNDLEMLTCLLKRKAYLDLDAVDNHGRTPLHIACIKGHPDIAHVLIESGANVTTLDIDGKSPRYYADISRLSSVSARLPPFRYDWEATAKRKAEESRRNLLYTEANVHTRLSSAATPRKPKSTCRQSKQH
;
A
#
# COMPACT_ATOMS: atom_id res chain seq x y z
N MET A 1 -26.45 10.22 7.86
CA MET A 1 -25.54 9.17 7.38
C MET A 1 -26.39 8.18 6.62
N SER A 2 -25.94 7.80 5.43
CA SER A 2 -26.67 6.82 4.62
C SER A 2 -26.63 5.46 5.33
N LYS A 3 -27.68 4.64 5.22
CA LYS A 3 -27.72 3.29 5.84
C LYS A 3 -26.50 2.42 5.50
N THR A 4 -25.80 2.75 4.41
CA THR A 4 -24.58 2.11 3.94
C THR A 4 -23.34 2.52 4.74
N GLU A 5 -23.21 3.79 5.14
CA GLU A 5 -22.10 4.28 5.96
C GLU A 5 -22.12 3.66 7.36
N ASP A 6 -23.31 3.52 7.95
CA ASP A 6 -23.48 2.91 9.27
C ASP A 6 -23.08 1.42 9.25
N LEU A 7 -23.49 0.67 8.21
CA LEU A 7 -23.09 -0.74 8.03
C LEU A 7 -21.57 -0.90 7.80
N LEU A 8 -20.94 0.04 7.09
CA LEU A 8 -19.50 0.03 6.87
C LEU A 8 -18.73 0.34 8.16
N ALA A 9 -19.23 1.27 8.98
CA ALA A 9 -18.66 1.58 10.29
C ALA A 9 -18.81 0.39 11.26
N GLU A 10 -19.99 -0.25 11.31
CA GLU A 10 -20.20 -1.48 12.08
C GLU A 10 -19.32 -2.63 11.60
N LEU A 11 -19.11 -2.75 10.29
CA LEU A 11 -18.21 -3.75 9.73
C LEU A 11 -16.76 -3.47 10.13
N PHE A 12 -16.34 -2.21 10.07
CA PHE A 12 -15.01 -1.79 10.50
C PHE A 12 -14.77 -2.09 11.98
N THR A 13 -15.73 -1.79 12.87
CA THR A 13 -15.61 -2.11 14.30
C THR A 13 -15.60 -3.61 14.56
N ALA A 14 -16.34 -4.41 13.78
CA ALA A 14 -16.30 -5.87 13.87
C ALA A 14 -14.91 -6.42 13.50
N TYR A 15 -14.23 -5.84 12.50
CA TYR A 15 -12.85 -6.21 12.17
C TYR A 15 -11.85 -5.80 13.25
N THR A 16 -11.97 -4.58 13.81
CA THR A 16 -10.96 -4.02 14.72
C THR A 16 -11.04 -4.56 16.13
N TYR A 17 -12.24 -4.78 16.69
CA TYR A 17 -12.36 -5.00 18.14
C TYR A 17 -12.37 -6.46 18.59
N GLU A 18 -12.84 -7.43 17.80
CA GLU A 18 -12.97 -8.80 18.30
C GLU A 18 -12.77 -9.89 17.22
N GLY A 19 -12.70 -9.50 15.93
CA GLY A 19 -12.75 -10.46 14.84
C GLY A 19 -14.00 -11.35 14.93
N ASP A 20 -15.10 -10.77 15.43
CA ASP A 20 -16.35 -11.47 15.69
C ASP A 20 -17.01 -11.87 14.37
N LEU A 21 -16.80 -13.14 13.99
CA LEU A 21 -17.34 -13.71 12.77
C LEU A 21 -18.86 -13.64 12.73
N ALA A 22 -19.56 -13.79 13.85
CA ALA A 22 -21.02 -13.77 13.88
C ALA A 22 -21.56 -12.39 13.52
N ARG A 23 -20.91 -11.32 14.02
CA ARG A 23 -21.22 -9.94 13.60
C ARG A 23 -20.91 -9.73 12.12
N MET A 24 -19.76 -10.19 11.64
CA MET A 24 -19.42 -10.07 10.21
C MET A 24 -20.46 -10.77 9.33
N GLU A 25 -20.78 -12.03 9.62
CA GLU A 25 -21.81 -12.82 8.91
C GLU A 25 -23.15 -12.11 8.88
N TRP A 26 -23.58 -11.57 10.02
CA TRP A 26 -24.82 -10.80 10.11
C TRP A 26 -24.79 -9.55 9.22
N ILE A 27 -23.68 -8.81 9.20
CA ILE A 27 -23.54 -7.60 8.37
C ILE A 27 -23.53 -7.98 6.88
N PHE A 28 -22.77 -9.01 6.48
CA PHE A 28 -22.73 -9.47 5.10
C PHE A 28 -24.07 -10.04 4.61
N ALA A 29 -24.86 -10.66 5.50
CA ALA A 29 -26.22 -11.10 5.18
C ALA A 29 -27.20 -9.93 4.99
N LYS A 30 -26.99 -8.83 5.72
CA LYS A 30 -27.82 -7.62 5.66
C LYS A 30 -27.42 -6.68 4.51
N ALA A 31 -26.18 -6.74 4.06
CA ALA A 31 -25.66 -5.93 2.98
C ALA A 31 -26.22 -6.39 1.62
N ILE A 32 -26.99 -5.53 0.97
CA ILE A 32 -27.56 -5.78 -0.37
C ILE A 32 -26.51 -5.52 -1.48
N PHE A 33 -25.38 -4.88 -1.14
CA PHE A 33 -24.36 -4.38 -2.07
C PHE A 33 -22.98 -5.02 -1.84
N PRO A 34 -22.11 -5.09 -2.87
CA PRO A 34 -20.79 -5.67 -2.74
C PRO A 34 -19.84 -4.78 -1.91
N LEU A 35 -19.74 -5.09 -0.62
CA LEU A 35 -18.84 -4.41 0.35
C LEU A 35 -17.37 -4.45 -0.06
N GLN A 36 -16.97 -5.41 -0.90
CA GLN A 36 -15.61 -5.57 -1.44
C GLN A 36 -15.11 -4.36 -2.25
N LYS A 37 -16.02 -3.56 -2.81
CA LYS A 37 -15.68 -2.44 -3.72
C LYS A 37 -15.48 -1.11 -3.00
N TYR A 38 -15.76 -1.04 -1.70
CA TYR A 38 -15.58 0.19 -0.94
C TYR A 38 -14.12 0.39 -0.56
N SER A 39 -13.63 1.62 -0.75
CA SER A 39 -12.31 2.03 -0.27
C SER A 39 -12.43 2.33 1.22
N PHE A 40 -12.01 1.38 2.05
CA PHE A 40 -11.79 1.63 3.47
C PHE A 40 -10.53 2.48 3.65
N GLU A 41 -10.45 3.26 4.74
CA GLU A 41 -9.20 3.97 5.11
C GLU A 41 -8.06 2.99 5.34
N VAL A 42 -8.36 1.87 6.02
CA VAL A 42 -7.49 0.71 6.17
C VAL A 42 -8.25 -0.50 5.61
N PRO A 43 -7.71 -1.23 4.62
CA PRO A 43 -8.41 -2.38 4.07
C PRO A 43 -8.59 -3.48 5.13
N PRO A 44 -9.75 -4.17 5.16
CA PRO A 44 -10.07 -5.13 6.23
C PRO A 44 -9.11 -6.32 6.30
N VAL A 45 -8.54 -6.71 5.16
CA VAL A 45 -7.50 -7.74 5.07
C VAL A 45 -6.25 -7.37 5.87
N HIS A 46 -5.88 -6.09 5.94
CA HIS A 46 -4.74 -5.63 6.74
C HIS A 46 -5.04 -5.66 8.24
N ILE A 47 -6.28 -5.39 8.63
CA ILE A 47 -6.72 -5.45 10.03
C ILE A 47 -6.73 -6.91 10.51
N ALA A 48 -7.25 -7.84 9.69
CA ALA A 48 -7.22 -9.27 10.01
C ALA A 48 -5.79 -9.78 10.23
N VAL A 49 -4.85 -9.38 9.36
CA VAL A 49 -3.42 -9.71 9.50
C VAL A 49 -2.81 -9.03 10.72
N ALA A 50 -3.11 -7.75 10.98
CA ALA A 50 -2.59 -7.03 12.16
C ALA A 50 -3.06 -7.66 13.49
N ASN A 51 -4.27 -8.22 13.51
CA ASN A 51 -4.83 -8.89 14.67
C ASN A 51 -4.40 -10.36 14.78
N GLY A 52 -3.66 -10.90 13.80
CA GLY A 52 -3.28 -12.33 13.77
C GLY A 52 -4.46 -13.29 13.61
N ASN A 53 -5.64 -12.80 13.22
CA ASN A 53 -6.86 -13.62 13.21
C ASN A 53 -6.98 -14.36 11.87
N VAL A 54 -6.62 -15.65 11.89
CA VAL A 54 -6.68 -16.50 10.72
C VAL A 54 -8.14 -16.72 10.28
N ASN A 55 -9.08 -16.93 11.21
CA ASN A 55 -10.48 -17.23 10.87
C ASN A 55 -11.16 -16.08 10.10
N THR A 56 -10.91 -14.82 10.49
CA THR A 56 -11.42 -13.67 9.72
C THR A 56 -10.77 -13.57 8.36
N LEU A 57 -9.52 -14.03 8.23
CA LEU A 57 -8.83 -14.11 6.96
C LEU A 57 -9.42 -15.20 6.03
N ASP A 58 -9.81 -16.37 6.56
CA ASP A 58 -10.56 -17.40 5.80
C ASP A 58 -11.87 -16.81 5.29
N TYR A 59 -12.60 -16.14 6.18
CA TYR A 59 -13.88 -15.55 5.84
C TYR A 59 -13.76 -14.47 4.76
N LEU A 60 -12.76 -13.60 4.85
CA LEU A 60 -12.47 -12.60 3.81
C LEU A 60 -12.09 -13.24 2.47
N PHE A 61 -11.39 -14.38 2.49
CA PHE A 61 -11.06 -15.13 1.29
C PHE A 61 -12.30 -15.75 0.63
N GLU A 62 -13.19 -16.37 1.42
CA GLU A 62 -14.49 -16.87 0.94
C GLU A 62 -15.36 -15.76 0.35
N LYS A 63 -15.31 -14.57 0.95
CA LYS A 63 -15.97 -13.39 0.43
C LYS A 63 -15.20 -12.73 -0.72
N GLY A 64 -14.13 -13.30 -1.26
CA GLY A 64 -13.47 -12.80 -2.47
C GLY A 64 -12.81 -11.43 -2.34
N PHE A 65 -12.35 -11.04 -1.15
CA PHE A 65 -11.58 -9.81 -0.99
C PHE A 65 -10.21 -9.92 -1.68
N ASN A 66 -9.73 -8.79 -2.21
CA ASN A 66 -8.39 -8.72 -2.77
C ASN A 66 -7.35 -8.55 -1.64
N PHE A 67 -6.32 -9.40 -1.64
CA PHE A 67 -5.23 -9.38 -0.65
C PHE A 67 -4.04 -8.50 -1.08
N ASN A 68 -3.95 -8.14 -2.36
CA ASN A 68 -2.89 -7.28 -2.90
C ASN A 68 -3.24 -5.78 -2.78
N VAL A 69 -4.11 -5.43 -1.84
CA VAL A 69 -4.51 -4.03 -1.63
C VAL A 69 -3.41 -3.31 -0.85
N ALA A 70 -3.01 -2.15 -1.34
CA ALA A 70 -2.09 -1.25 -0.67
C ALA A 70 -2.79 -0.57 0.52
N ASP A 71 -2.13 -0.56 1.67
CA ASP A 71 -2.61 0.14 2.86
C ASP A 71 -1.81 1.44 3.06
N PRO A 72 -2.46 2.61 3.01
CA PRO A 72 -1.82 3.91 3.27
C PRO A 72 -1.11 3.98 4.62
N ALA A 73 -1.59 3.27 5.65
CA ALA A 73 -1.02 3.28 6.99
C ALA A 73 0.38 2.66 7.05
N ILE A 74 0.72 1.77 6.11
CA ILE A 74 2.05 1.14 6.00
C ILE A 74 2.80 1.61 4.75
N HIS A 75 2.67 2.89 4.42
CA HIS A 75 3.31 3.50 3.26
C HIS A 75 2.91 2.84 1.93
N GLY A 76 1.66 2.42 1.78
CA GLY A 76 1.18 1.76 0.56
C GLY A 76 1.62 0.30 0.43
N GLY A 77 2.13 -0.31 1.50
CA GLY A 77 2.46 -1.73 1.50
C GLY A 77 1.24 -2.66 1.39
N THR A 78 1.46 -3.87 0.89
CA THR A 78 0.49 -4.97 0.87
C THR A 78 0.49 -5.78 2.18
N VAL A 79 -0.43 -6.73 2.33
CA VAL A 79 -0.52 -7.58 3.54
C VAL A 79 0.80 -8.33 3.83
N VAL A 80 1.58 -8.63 2.80
CA VAL A 80 2.89 -9.29 2.92
C VAL A 80 3.93 -8.34 3.54
N HIS A 81 3.87 -7.04 3.23
CA HIS A 81 4.72 -6.03 3.87
C HIS A 81 4.43 -5.93 5.36
N ARG A 82 3.15 -6.03 5.74
CA ARG A 82 2.74 -6.03 7.15
C ARG A 82 3.31 -7.23 7.90
N CYS A 83 3.18 -8.44 7.35
CA CYS A 83 3.77 -9.65 7.94
C CYS A 83 5.29 -9.51 8.09
N ALA A 84 5.97 -9.00 7.05
CA ALA A 84 7.40 -8.75 7.08
C ALA A 84 7.81 -7.70 8.13
N ALA A 85 6.96 -6.72 8.40
CA ALA A 85 7.19 -5.70 9.42
C ALA A 85 6.91 -6.20 10.86
N SER A 86 5.92 -7.07 11.06
CA SER A 86 5.50 -7.59 12.37
C SER A 86 6.23 -8.86 12.83
N ASN A 87 7.01 -9.49 11.95
CA ASN A 87 7.61 -10.81 12.18
C ASN A 87 6.60 -11.97 12.30
N ASP A 88 5.40 -11.83 11.71
CA ASP A 88 4.38 -12.88 11.72
C ASP A 88 4.63 -13.96 10.66
N LEU A 89 5.53 -14.88 10.99
CA LEU A 89 5.83 -16.03 10.12
C LEU A 89 4.60 -16.94 9.93
N GLU A 90 3.85 -17.22 11.00
CA GLU A 90 2.67 -18.08 10.93
C GLU A 90 1.63 -17.51 9.97
N MET A 91 1.31 -16.21 10.10
CA MET A 91 0.36 -15.53 9.22
C MET A 91 0.84 -15.52 7.76
N LEU A 92 2.14 -15.25 7.54
CA LEU A 92 2.73 -15.31 6.20
C LEU A 92 2.61 -16.71 5.58
N THR A 93 2.90 -17.76 6.34
CA THR A 93 2.76 -19.14 5.84
C THR A 93 1.30 -19.52 5.58
N CYS A 94 0.36 -19.05 6.40
CA CYS A 94 -1.08 -19.22 6.16
C CYS A 94 -1.51 -18.56 4.84
N LEU A 95 -1.06 -17.32 4.62
CA LEU A 95 -1.32 -16.57 3.39
C LEU A 95 -0.77 -17.29 2.15
N LEU A 96 0.48 -17.77 2.22
CA LEU A 96 1.13 -18.49 1.12
C LEU A 96 0.48 -19.85 0.82
N LYS A 97 0.11 -20.61 1.86
CA LYS A 97 -0.55 -21.92 1.70
C LYS A 97 -1.90 -21.83 1.01
N ARG A 98 -2.61 -20.71 1.17
CA ARG A 98 -3.98 -20.54 0.67
C ARG A 98 -4.08 -20.34 -0.84
N LYS A 99 -2.95 -20.36 -1.58
CA LYS A 99 -2.89 -20.06 -3.03
C LYS A 99 -3.63 -18.76 -3.39
N ALA A 100 -3.78 -17.84 -2.42
CA ALA A 100 -4.12 -16.47 -2.74
C ALA A 100 -3.01 -15.98 -3.67
N TYR A 101 -3.38 -15.43 -4.84
CA TYR A 101 -2.41 -14.80 -5.73
C TYR A 101 -1.84 -13.59 -4.98
N LEU A 102 -0.75 -13.80 -4.25
CA LEU A 102 -0.07 -12.79 -3.46
C LEU A 102 1.07 -12.24 -4.29
N ASP A 103 1.02 -10.93 -4.53
CA ASP A 103 2.12 -10.24 -5.17
C ASP A 103 3.25 -10.03 -4.15
N LEU A 104 4.24 -10.94 -4.19
CA LEU A 104 5.45 -10.87 -3.37
C LEU A 104 6.42 -9.79 -3.86
N ASP A 105 6.21 -9.27 -5.07
CA ASP A 105 7.05 -8.26 -5.71
C ASP A 105 6.41 -6.87 -5.65
N ALA A 106 5.24 -6.76 -5.02
CA ALA A 106 4.58 -5.49 -4.76
C ALA A 106 5.56 -4.54 -4.04
N VAL A 107 5.52 -3.28 -4.42
CA VAL A 107 6.38 -2.23 -3.84
C VAL A 107 5.56 -1.25 -3.03
N ASP A 108 6.10 -0.84 -1.89
CA ASP A 108 5.56 0.29 -1.12
C ASP A 108 5.89 1.65 -1.77
N ASN A 109 5.48 2.74 -1.14
CA ASN A 109 5.71 4.12 -1.62
C ASN A 109 7.21 4.48 -1.72
N HIS A 110 8.10 3.67 -1.16
CA HIS A 110 9.56 3.84 -1.21
C HIS A 110 10.21 2.84 -2.19
N GLY A 111 9.42 2.15 -3.01
CA GLY A 111 9.93 1.15 -3.95
C GLY A 111 10.44 -0.11 -3.25
N ARG A 112 10.16 -0.32 -1.96
CA ARG A 112 10.65 -1.46 -1.18
C ARG A 112 9.67 -2.61 -1.34
N THR A 113 10.20 -3.80 -1.61
CA THR A 113 9.44 -5.05 -1.59
C THR A 113 9.32 -5.60 -0.17
N PRO A 114 8.44 -6.59 0.11
CA PRO A 114 8.38 -7.24 1.42
C PRO A 114 9.73 -7.80 1.88
N LEU A 115 10.55 -8.28 0.94
CA LEU A 115 11.89 -8.79 1.22
C LEU A 115 12.84 -7.69 1.74
N HIS A 116 12.74 -6.47 1.21
CA HIS A 116 13.47 -5.31 1.75
C HIS A 116 13.06 -5.05 3.20
N ILE A 117 11.74 -5.04 3.49
CA ILE A 117 11.23 -4.80 4.83
C ILE A 117 11.72 -5.87 5.82
N ALA A 118 11.67 -7.15 5.43
CA ALA A 118 12.18 -8.24 6.26
C ALA A 118 13.68 -8.07 6.57
N CYS A 119 14.49 -7.67 5.58
CA CYS A 119 15.92 -7.42 5.78
C CYS A 119 16.19 -6.17 6.63
N ILE A 120 15.45 -5.08 6.43
CA ILE A 120 15.54 -3.83 7.21
C ILE A 120 15.20 -4.08 8.68
N LYS A 121 14.16 -4.89 8.94
CA LYS A 121 13.70 -5.21 10.29
C LYS A 121 14.52 -6.30 10.98
N GLY A 122 15.36 -7.02 10.22
CA GLY A 122 16.19 -8.08 10.79
C GLY A 122 15.44 -9.39 11.00
N HIS A 123 14.47 -9.72 10.14
CA HIS A 123 13.62 -10.91 10.25
C HIS A 123 14.09 -12.00 9.25
N PRO A 124 15.08 -12.84 9.60
CA PRO A 124 15.66 -13.80 8.67
C PRO A 124 14.68 -14.88 8.22
N ASP A 125 13.82 -15.37 9.13
CA ASP A 125 12.89 -16.47 8.83
C ASP A 125 11.87 -16.05 7.77
N ILE A 126 11.33 -14.84 7.89
CA ILE A 126 10.46 -14.26 6.86
C ILE A 126 11.21 -14.08 5.55
N ALA A 127 12.44 -13.55 5.58
CA ALA A 127 13.22 -13.37 4.37
C ALA A 127 13.48 -14.70 3.66
N HIS A 128 13.77 -15.78 4.41
CA HIS A 128 13.92 -17.12 3.85
C HIS A 128 12.63 -17.63 3.21
N VAL A 129 11.49 -17.49 3.89
CA VAL A 129 10.19 -17.91 3.33
C VAL A 129 9.85 -17.12 2.07
N LEU A 130 10.12 -15.81 2.03
CA LEU A 130 9.91 -14.99 0.83
C LEU A 130 10.79 -15.43 -0.34
N ILE A 131 12.08 -15.72 -0.08
CA ILE A 131 13.01 -16.24 -1.11
C ILE A 131 12.55 -17.61 -1.61
N GLU A 132 12.12 -18.50 -0.72
CA GLU A 132 11.62 -19.85 -1.07
C GLU A 132 10.31 -19.81 -1.83
N SER A 133 9.49 -18.80 -1.57
CA SER A 133 8.23 -18.55 -2.26
C SER A 133 8.41 -17.88 -3.63
N GLY A 134 9.65 -17.61 -4.04
CA GLY A 134 9.98 -17.07 -5.36
C GLY A 134 9.91 -15.55 -5.48
N ALA A 135 10.00 -14.81 -4.36
CA ALA A 135 10.08 -13.36 -4.39
C ALA A 135 11.32 -12.88 -5.16
N ASN A 136 11.20 -11.77 -5.89
CA ASN A 136 12.29 -11.20 -6.65
C ASN A 136 13.36 -10.60 -5.73
N VAL A 137 14.54 -11.22 -5.77
CA VAL A 137 15.72 -10.86 -4.97
C VAL A 137 16.58 -9.75 -5.57
N THR A 138 16.28 -9.32 -6.80
CA THR A 138 17.07 -8.34 -7.56
C THR A 138 16.45 -6.94 -7.58
N THR A 139 15.21 -6.80 -7.11
CA THR A 139 14.51 -5.52 -7.08
C THR A 139 15.30 -4.49 -6.27
N LEU A 140 15.43 -3.29 -6.79
CA LEU A 140 16.05 -2.16 -6.08
C LEU A 140 14.97 -1.21 -5.57
N ASP A 141 15.17 -0.63 -4.39
CA ASP A 141 14.33 0.46 -3.88
C ASP A 141 14.59 1.80 -4.61
N ILE A 142 13.91 2.88 -4.17
CA ILE A 142 14.10 4.22 -4.75
C ILE A 142 15.53 4.76 -4.57
N ASP A 143 16.23 4.32 -3.54
CA ASP A 143 17.62 4.70 -3.26
C ASP A 143 18.62 3.88 -4.10
N GLY A 144 18.14 2.87 -4.84
CA GLY A 144 18.99 1.94 -5.59
C GLY A 144 19.63 0.86 -4.71
N LYS A 145 19.12 0.64 -3.51
CA LYS A 145 19.60 -0.40 -2.58
C LYS A 145 18.84 -1.69 -2.85
N SER A 146 19.56 -2.80 -2.77
CA SER A 146 19.01 -4.15 -2.91
C SER A 146 18.60 -4.72 -1.55
N PRO A 147 17.78 -5.79 -1.49
CA PRO A 147 17.50 -6.48 -0.23
C PRO A 147 18.77 -6.97 0.45
N ARG A 148 19.78 -7.39 -0.33
CA ARG A 148 21.08 -7.84 0.18
C ARG A 148 21.83 -6.74 0.91
N TYR A 149 21.80 -5.51 0.41
CA TYR A 149 22.40 -4.35 1.08
C TYR A 149 21.85 -4.21 2.51
N TYR A 150 20.53 -4.31 2.67
CA TYR A 150 19.90 -4.27 3.99
C TYR A 150 20.22 -5.51 4.83
N ALA A 151 20.26 -6.71 4.23
CA ALA A 151 20.66 -7.92 4.94
C ALA A 151 22.09 -7.83 5.50
N ASP A 152 23.03 -7.26 4.74
CA ASP A 152 24.42 -7.05 5.15
C ASP A 152 24.52 -6.06 6.32
N ILE A 153 23.79 -4.94 6.26
CA ILE A 153 23.75 -3.93 7.33
C ILE A 153 23.12 -4.50 8.60
N SER A 154 22.04 -5.28 8.45
CA SER A 154 21.34 -5.96 9.54
C SER A 154 22.06 -7.21 10.05
N ARG A 155 23.24 -7.54 9.50
CA ARG A 155 24.07 -8.71 9.88
C ARG A 155 23.37 -10.06 9.68
N LEU A 156 22.48 -10.16 8.70
CA LEU A 156 21.76 -11.38 8.32
C LEU A 156 22.61 -12.22 7.35
N SER A 157 23.67 -12.85 7.85
CA SER A 157 24.60 -13.64 7.02
C SER A 157 23.93 -14.77 6.25
N SER A 158 22.98 -15.46 6.86
CA SER A 158 22.21 -16.55 6.24
C SER A 158 21.37 -16.07 5.06
N VAL A 159 20.73 -14.90 5.18
CA VAL A 159 19.91 -14.30 4.12
C VAL A 159 20.81 -13.72 3.03
N SER A 160 21.86 -13.00 3.39
CA SER A 160 22.82 -12.41 2.44
C SER A 160 23.48 -13.47 1.54
N ALA A 161 23.75 -14.65 2.07
CA ALA A 161 24.32 -15.77 1.31
C ALA A 161 23.37 -16.31 0.21
N ARG A 162 22.05 -16.18 0.40
CA ARG A 162 21.03 -16.60 -0.57
C ARG A 162 20.71 -15.54 -1.61
N LEU A 163 21.07 -14.29 -1.33
CA LEU A 163 20.80 -13.16 -2.22
C LEU A 163 21.96 -12.96 -3.20
N PRO A 164 21.68 -12.55 -4.44
CA PRO A 164 22.72 -12.30 -5.42
C PRO A 164 23.65 -11.19 -4.95
N PRO A 165 24.98 -11.31 -5.19
CA PRO A 165 25.93 -10.31 -4.78
C PRO A 165 25.55 -8.95 -5.36
N PHE A 166 25.78 -7.90 -4.58
CA PHE A 166 25.47 -6.54 -4.98
C PHE A 166 26.29 -6.15 -6.21
N ARG A 167 25.67 -6.12 -7.39
CA ARG A 167 26.17 -5.35 -8.53
C ARG A 167 25.57 -3.96 -8.44
N TYR A 168 26.39 -2.97 -8.08
CA TYR A 168 26.01 -1.58 -8.21
C TYR A 168 25.90 -1.23 -9.70
N ASP A 169 24.68 -1.16 -10.22
CA ASP A 169 24.41 -0.73 -11.58
C ASP A 169 24.12 0.79 -11.60
N TRP A 170 25.18 1.58 -11.74
CA TRP A 170 25.10 3.04 -11.78
C TRP A 170 24.28 3.54 -12.99
N GLU A 171 24.19 2.76 -14.07
CA GLU A 171 23.42 3.11 -15.26
C GLU A 171 21.92 2.97 -15.03
N ALA A 172 21.50 1.88 -14.39
CA ALA A 172 20.09 1.64 -14.06
C ALA A 172 19.56 2.65 -13.04
N THR A 173 20.38 3.00 -12.04
CA THR A 173 20.03 4.00 -11.02
C THR A 173 19.98 5.42 -11.60
N ALA A 174 20.89 5.78 -12.51
CA ALA A 174 20.84 7.04 -13.24
C ALA A 174 19.58 7.14 -14.12
N LYS A 175 19.20 6.07 -14.81
CA LYS A 175 17.95 6.01 -15.61
C LYS A 175 16.71 6.22 -14.74
N ARG A 176 16.60 5.56 -13.58
CA ARG A 176 15.47 5.76 -12.65
C ARG A 176 15.36 7.19 -12.16
N LYS A 177 16.46 7.81 -11.71
CA LYS A 177 16.46 9.21 -11.27
C LYS A 177 16.06 10.17 -12.40
N ALA A 178 16.47 9.88 -13.63
CA ALA A 178 16.07 10.64 -14.81
C ALA A 178 14.57 10.48 -15.11
N GLU A 179 14.02 9.26 -15.03
CA GLU A 179 12.58 9.02 -15.20
C GLU A 179 11.72 9.69 -14.13
N GLU A 180 12.16 9.66 -12.88
CA GLU A 180 11.49 10.34 -11.77
C GLU A 180 11.53 11.86 -11.93
N SER A 181 12.68 12.41 -12.34
CA SER A 181 12.81 13.83 -12.69
C SER A 181 11.87 14.21 -13.84
N ARG A 182 11.76 13.35 -14.87
CA ARG A 182 10.84 13.55 -16.00
C ARG A 182 9.38 13.49 -15.57
N ARG A 183 9.02 12.54 -14.69
CA ARG A 183 7.66 12.41 -14.12
C ARG A 183 7.29 13.65 -13.30
N ASN A 184 8.22 14.14 -12.47
CA ASN A 184 8.02 15.36 -11.69
C ASN A 184 7.87 16.59 -12.59
N LEU A 185 8.65 16.69 -13.66
CA LEU A 185 8.51 17.77 -14.64
C LEU A 185 7.14 17.74 -15.34
N LEU A 186 6.71 16.57 -15.84
CA LEU A 186 5.37 16.39 -16.43
C LEU A 186 4.26 16.76 -15.45
N TYR A 187 4.42 16.43 -14.18
CA TYR A 187 3.46 16.79 -13.13
C TYR A 187 3.39 18.30 -12.91
N THR A 188 4.54 19.00 -12.95
CA THR A 188 4.56 20.47 -12.88
C THR A 188 3.95 21.12 -14.11
N GLU A 189 4.23 20.62 -15.31
CA GLU A 189 3.67 21.12 -16.57
C GLU A 189 2.14 20.93 -16.62
N ALA A 190 1.64 19.75 -16.22
CA ALA A 190 0.21 19.48 -16.11
C ALA A 190 -0.47 20.43 -15.10
N ASN A 191 0.16 20.72 -13.97
CA ASN A 191 -0.36 21.67 -12.99
C ASN A 191 -0.30 23.13 -13.45
N VAL A 192 0.72 23.51 -14.23
CA VAL A 192 0.83 24.83 -14.85
C VAL A 192 -0.28 25.02 -15.90
N HIS A 193 -0.53 24.03 -16.74
CA HIS A 193 -1.63 24.06 -17.71
C HIS A 193 -3.01 24.11 -17.04
N THR A 194 -3.22 23.39 -15.94
CA THR A 194 -4.49 23.43 -15.16
C THR A 194 -4.69 24.77 -14.45
N ARG A 195 -3.61 25.40 -13.96
CA ARG A 195 -3.68 26.77 -13.39
C ARG A 195 -3.98 27.81 -14.46
N LEU A 196 -3.37 27.71 -15.64
CA LEU A 196 -3.62 28.61 -16.77
C LEU A 196 -5.06 28.47 -17.31
N SER A 197 -5.64 27.27 -17.33
CA SER A 197 -7.05 27.10 -17.74
C SER A 197 -8.04 27.60 -16.69
N SER A 198 -7.71 27.51 -15.39
CA SER A 198 -8.55 28.04 -14.30
C SER A 198 -8.48 29.56 -14.11
N ALA A 199 -7.42 30.21 -14.62
CA ALA A 199 -7.25 31.67 -14.58
C ALA A 199 -7.97 32.40 -15.74
N ALA A 200 -8.52 31.66 -16.71
CA ALA A 200 -9.21 32.20 -17.88
C ALA A 200 -10.74 32.28 -17.69
N THR A 201 -11.22 32.99 -16.67
CA THR A 201 -12.59 33.56 -16.70
C THR A 201 -12.49 35.07 -16.54
N PRO A 202 -12.77 35.87 -17.59
CA PRO A 202 -12.72 37.33 -17.48
C PRO A 202 -13.91 37.81 -16.63
N ARG A 203 -13.61 38.32 -15.42
CA ARG A 203 -14.57 39.09 -14.63
C ARG A 203 -14.88 40.39 -15.38
N LYS A 204 -16.11 40.54 -15.89
CA LYS A 204 -16.61 41.83 -16.37
C LYS A 204 -16.53 42.85 -15.23
N PRO A 205 -15.92 44.04 -15.42
CA PRO A 205 -15.90 45.05 -14.38
C PRO A 205 -17.31 45.61 -14.17
N LYS A 206 -17.81 45.46 -12.95
CA LYS A 206 -18.95 46.22 -12.43
C LYS A 206 -18.44 47.37 -11.57
N SER A 207 -19.28 48.41 -11.50
CA SER A 207 -19.31 49.51 -10.51
C SER A 207 -18.53 50.77 -10.92
N THR A 208 -18.96 52.00 -10.68
CA THR A 208 -20.20 52.57 -10.14
C THR A 208 -20.19 54.09 -10.37
N CYS A 209 -21.38 54.66 -10.42
CA CYS A 209 -21.78 56.08 -10.48
C CYS A 209 -21.20 56.99 -9.38
N ARG A 210 -20.95 58.30 -9.68
CA ARG A 210 -21.52 59.42 -8.90
C ARG A 210 -21.31 60.81 -9.53
N GLN A 211 -22.34 61.63 -9.35
CA GLN A 211 -22.51 63.04 -9.74
C GLN A 211 -21.64 64.00 -8.93
N SER A 212 -21.26 65.14 -9.51
CA SER A 212 -21.07 66.42 -8.80
C SER A 212 -21.38 67.60 -9.72
N LYS A 213 -22.25 68.50 -9.22
CA LYS A 213 -22.75 69.75 -9.84
C LYS A 213 -21.72 70.91 -9.73
N GLN A 214 -22.08 72.02 -10.41
CA GLN A 214 -21.64 73.43 -10.27
C GLN A 214 -20.40 73.78 -11.13
N HIS A 215 -20.40 74.80 -12.00
CA HIS A 215 -21.18 76.05 -12.11
C HIS A 215 -21.69 76.30 -13.54
#